data_AF-N6ZSK9-F1
#
_entry.id   AF-N6ZSK9-F1
#
_cell.length_a   1.000
_cell.length_b   1.000
_cell.length_c   1.000
_cell.angle_alpha   90.00
_cell.angle_beta   90.00
_cell.angle_gamma   90.00
#
_symmetry.space_group_name_H-M   'P 1'
#
loop_
_entity.id
_entity.type
_entity.pdbx_description
1 polymer ?
#
loop_
_entity_poly.entity_id
_entity_poly.type
_entity_poly.pdbx_seq_one_letter_code
_entity_poly.pdbx_strand_id
1 'polypeptide(L)'
;RAAIAQVIEPLGAVWVADPPTARRRAIGVPMATLTVLNVERISAEAAAGELATVARAAFGYDWATGGARQAVTVSAPDAVQSYGRLEVELDMGAVRTARDALEIAQARLAMIARPGWTLRATLDAYLAIAPGDTVAVDHPRVPAGSALVLSTARDRGRGTLDLVAWMPAGSAPRIEMTQRAQAVDAARPDDNVTFRDGVATFTISDPAGNPLAGAAVTLDGQETRETDALGRVQFRAERGAHSLSVYMAGYSPFDLEVVV
;
A
#
# COMPACT_ATOMS: atom_id res chain seq x y z
N ARG A 1 -1.34 9.37 -21.96
CA ARG A 1 -1.39 9.84 -20.55
C ARG A 1 -2.32 8.98 -19.70
N ALA A 2 -3.62 8.88 -19.99
CA ALA A 2 -4.58 8.08 -19.19
C ALA A 2 -4.18 6.61 -18.98
N ALA A 3 -3.76 5.90 -20.03
CA ALA A 3 -3.30 4.51 -19.91
C ALA A 3 -2.02 4.35 -19.06
N ILE A 4 -1.11 5.34 -19.10
CA ILE A 4 0.12 5.30 -18.30
C ILE A 4 -0.19 5.71 -16.85
N ALA A 5 -1.12 6.63 -16.65
CA ALA A 5 -1.64 7.02 -15.33
C ALA A 5 -2.26 5.82 -14.60
N GLN A 6 -3.08 5.01 -15.29
CA GLN A 6 -3.64 3.77 -14.72
C GLN A 6 -2.58 2.76 -14.25
N VAL A 7 -1.37 2.79 -14.81
CA VAL A 7 -0.28 1.89 -14.40
C VAL A 7 0.55 2.50 -13.28
N ILE A 8 0.78 3.81 -13.32
CA ILE A 8 1.78 4.49 -12.48
C ILE A 8 1.16 5.17 -11.24
N GLU A 9 -0.08 5.66 -11.32
CA GLU A 9 -0.79 6.24 -10.18
C GLU A 9 -0.99 5.24 -9.03
N PRO A 10 -1.33 3.96 -9.30
CA PRO A 10 -1.30 2.90 -8.28
C PRO A 10 0.01 2.73 -7.54
N LEU A 11 1.14 2.92 -8.23
CA LEU A 11 2.48 2.85 -7.65
C LEU A 11 2.80 4.09 -6.80
N GLY A 12 1.87 5.06 -6.79
CA GLY A 12 1.93 6.25 -5.97
C GLY A 12 2.94 7.29 -6.44
N ALA A 13 3.44 7.22 -7.68
CA ALA A 13 4.52 8.08 -8.18
C ALA A 13 4.15 9.58 -8.30
N VAL A 14 5.17 10.43 -8.31
CA VAL A 14 5.06 11.86 -8.65
C VAL A 14 5.40 12.06 -10.12
N TRP A 15 4.51 12.72 -10.85
CA TRP A 15 4.67 12.99 -12.27
C TRP A 15 5.44 14.26 -12.54
N VAL A 16 6.39 14.20 -13.47
CA VAL A 16 7.09 15.35 -14.04
C VAL A 16 6.69 15.45 -15.51
N ALA A 17 6.27 16.65 -15.94
CA ALA A 17 5.77 16.85 -17.30
C ALA A 17 6.88 16.99 -18.35
N ASP A 18 8.07 17.48 -17.96
CA ASP A 18 9.15 17.82 -18.89
C ASP A 18 10.55 17.50 -18.32
N PRO A 19 11.25 16.48 -18.84
CA PRO A 19 10.71 15.43 -19.71
C PRO A 19 9.67 14.58 -18.97
N PRO A 20 8.69 13.98 -19.67
CA PRO A 20 7.69 13.10 -19.06
C PRO A 20 8.34 11.94 -18.31
N THR A 21 8.37 12.04 -16.98
CA THR A 21 8.99 11.04 -16.10
C THR A 21 8.13 10.82 -14.85
N ALA A 22 8.30 9.67 -14.23
CA ALA A 22 7.67 9.34 -12.96
C ALA A 22 8.75 9.10 -11.92
N ARG A 23 8.62 9.74 -10.76
CA ARG A 23 9.54 9.59 -9.63
C ARG A 23 8.82 8.93 -8.46
N ARG A 24 9.56 8.16 -7.65
CA ARG A 24 9.01 7.56 -6.43
C ARG A 24 8.50 8.66 -5.50
N ARG A 25 7.26 8.54 -5.01
CA ARG A 25 6.74 9.40 -3.95
C ARG A 25 7.30 8.92 -2.62
N ALA A 26 8.45 9.43 -2.25
CA ALA A 26 9.10 9.14 -0.98
C ALA A 26 9.89 10.35 -0.51
N ILE A 27 9.93 10.58 0.79
CA ILE A 27 10.83 11.57 1.40
C ILE A 27 12.25 11.01 1.30
N GLY A 28 13.13 11.77 0.64
CA GLY A 28 14.54 11.45 0.45
C GLY A 28 15.46 12.47 1.10
N VAL A 29 16.69 12.55 0.59
CA VAL A 29 17.67 13.57 1.03
C VAL A 29 17.22 14.94 0.49
N PRO A 30 17.12 15.97 1.35
CA PRO A 30 16.79 17.32 0.90
C PRO A 30 17.78 17.87 -0.13
N MET A 31 17.26 18.36 -1.25
CA MET A 31 18.05 19.02 -2.31
C MET A 31 18.23 20.52 -2.07
N ALA A 32 17.33 21.12 -1.30
CA ALA A 32 17.36 22.52 -0.92
C ALA A 32 16.70 22.71 0.44
N THR A 33 16.97 23.85 1.08
CA THR A 33 16.31 24.27 2.32
C THR A 33 15.49 25.52 2.05
N LEU A 34 14.19 25.45 2.35
CA LEU A 34 13.27 26.57 2.31
C LEU A 34 13.43 27.38 3.58
N THR A 35 13.91 28.62 3.45
CA THR A 35 14.19 29.54 4.56
C THR A 35 13.57 30.91 4.29
N VAL A 36 13.60 31.80 5.28
CA VAL A 36 13.16 33.20 5.12
C VAL A 36 13.95 33.97 4.04
N LEU A 37 15.11 33.47 3.62
CA LEU A 37 15.97 34.15 2.65
C LEU A 37 15.60 33.85 1.19
N ASN A 38 14.97 32.72 0.92
CA ASN A 38 14.70 32.25 -0.45
C ASN A 38 13.21 31.98 -0.72
N VAL A 39 12.35 32.21 0.28
CA VAL A 39 10.90 32.05 0.19
C VAL A 39 10.23 33.41 0.35
N GLU A 40 9.53 33.85 -0.69
CA GLU A 40 8.74 35.08 -0.68
C GLU A 40 7.43 34.89 0.09
N ARG A 41 6.77 33.74 -0.15
CA ARG A 41 5.47 33.40 0.43
C ARG A 41 5.43 31.92 0.74
N ILE A 42 4.91 31.57 1.90
CA ILE A 42 4.69 30.17 2.28
C ILE A 42 3.47 30.04 3.18
N SER A 43 2.70 29.00 2.96
CA SER A 43 1.62 28.57 3.82
C SER A 43 1.64 27.05 4.00
N ALA A 44 1.07 26.60 5.12
CA ALA A 44 0.89 25.20 5.43
C ALA A 44 -0.58 24.98 5.82
N GLU A 45 -1.17 23.93 5.26
CA GLU A 45 -2.54 23.51 5.56
C GLU A 45 -2.54 22.03 5.92
N ALA A 46 -3.24 21.65 6.98
CA ALA A 46 -3.44 20.24 7.34
C ALA A 46 -4.86 19.82 6.99
N ALA A 47 -5.00 18.67 6.34
CA ALA A 47 -6.28 18.05 6.04
C ALA A 47 -6.25 16.57 6.44
N ALA A 48 -7.31 16.10 7.10
CA ALA A 48 -7.43 14.71 7.53
C ALA A 48 -7.94 13.77 6.41
N GLY A 49 -8.36 14.31 5.27
CA GLY A 49 -9.05 13.53 4.23
C GLY A 49 -8.22 12.42 3.57
N GLU A 50 -6.88 12.49 3.66
CA GLU A 50 -5.98 11.45 3.14
C GLU A 50 -5.43 10.52 4.24
N LEU A 51 -5.81 10.71 5.51
CA LEU A 51 -5.30 9.90 6.62
C LEU A 51 -5.92 8.50 6.58
N ALA A 52 -5.08 7.46 6.52
CA ALA A 52 -5.51 6.07 6.57
C ALA A 52 -4.59 5.24 7.46
N THR A 53 -5.16 4.37 8.28
CA THR A 53 -4.42 3.53 9.24
C THR A 53 -4.37 2.06 8.82
N VAL A 54 -5.22 1.68 7.87
CA VAL A 54 -5.32 0.35 7.27
C VAL A 54 -5.45 0.52 5.76
N ALA A 55 -4.67 -0.23 4.98
CA ALA A 55 -4.77 -0.24 3.54
C ALA A 55 -5.05 -1.65 3.03
N ARG A 56 -6.10 -1.80 2.22
CA ARG A 56 -6.38 -3.00 1.43
C ARG A 56 -5.87 -2.77 0.01
N ALA A 57 -4.81 -3.46 -0.35
CA ALA A 57 -4.19 -3.38 -1.67
C ALA A 57 -4.73 -4.50 -2.57
N ALA A 58 -5.54 -4.15 -3.56
CA ALA A 58 -6.06 -5.09 -4.56
C ALA A 58 -5.08 -5.18 -5.73
N PHE A 59 -4.67 -6.37 -6.15
CA PHE A 59 -3.67 -6.60 -7.19
C PHE A 59 -3.98 -7.85 -8.02
N GLY A 60 -3.18 -8.08 -9.07
CA GLY A 60 -3.36 -9.23 -9.96
C GLY A 60 -4.60 -9.09 -10.83
N TYR A 61 -4.84 -7.89 -11.38
CA TYR A 61 -6.03 -7.60 -12.19
C TYR A 61 -6.15 -8.53 -13.40
N ASP A 62 -7.30 -9.17 -13.52
CA ASP A 62 -7.69 -9.91 -14.70
C ASP A 62 -8.54 -9.05 -15.61
N TRP A 63 -8.01 -8.77 -16.79
CA TRP A 63 -8.69 -7.99 -17.81
C TRP A 63 -9.81 -8.78 -18.50
N ALA A 64 -9.84 -10.11 -18.37
CA ALA A 64 -10.91 -10.93 -18.89
C ALA A 64 -12.17 -10.88 -18.01
N THR A 65 -12.01 -10.92 -16.68
CA THR A 65 -13.13 -10.87 -15.71
C THR A 65 -13.40 -9.48 -15.15
N GLY A 66 -12.49 -8.52 -15.36
CA GLY A 66 -12.67 -7.12 -14.97
C GLY A 66 -12.49 -6.86 -13.47
N GLY A 67 -11.62 -7.63 -12.80
CA GLY A 67 -11.42 -7.51 -11.35
C GLY A 67 -10.02 -7.91 -10.88
N ALA A 68 -9.65 -7.40 -9.70
CA ALA A 68 -8.43 -7.81 -9.00
C ALA A 68 -8.61 -9.22 -8.42
N ARG A 69 -7.69 -10.15 -8.73
CA ARG A 69 -7.78 -11.53 -8.24
C ARG A 69 -7.22 -11.72 -6.84
N GLN A 70 -6.49 -10.75 -6.29
CA GLN A 70 -5.83 -10.90 -5.00
C GLN A 70 -5.85 -9.58 -4.24
N ALA A 71 -5.78 -9.66 -2.92
CA ALA A 71 -5.64 -8.50 -2.05
C ALA A 71 -4.71 -8.78 -0.88
N VAL A 72 -4.00 -7.75 -0.43
CA VAL A 72 -3.23 -7.77 0.81
C VAL A 72 -3.66 -6.61 1.69
N THR A 73 -3.89 -6.87 2.97
CA THR A 73 -4.26 -5.86 3.96
C THR A 73 -3.07 -5.61 4.86
N VAL A 74 -2.69 -4.34 4.98
CA VAL A 74 -1.66 -3.86 5.90
C VAL A 74 -2.26 -2.85 6.86
N SER A 75 -1.71 -2.78 8.07
CA SER A 75 -2.15 -1.83 9.10
C SER A 75 -0.96 -1.15 9.77
N ALA A 76 -1.19 0.02 10.34
CA ALA A 76 -0.26 0.76 11.17
C ALA A 76 -0.76 0.73 12.64
N PRO A 77 -0.36 -0.24 13.47
CA PRO A 77 -0.97 -0.45 14.79
C PRO A 77 -0.95 0.79 15.69
N ASP A 78 0.19 1.49 15.73
CA ASP A 78 0.35 2.72 16.54
C ASP A 78 -0.60 3.84 16.06
N ALA A 79 -0.80 3.93 14.74
CA ALA A 79 -1.72 4.91 14.14
C ALA A 79 -3.18 4.50 14.37
N VAL A 80 -3.51 3.19 14.33
CA VAL A 80 -4.84 2.67 14.71
C VAL A 80 -5.14 3.00 16.16
N GLN A 81 -4.16 2.84 17.06
CA GLN A 81 -4.31 3.20 18.48
C GLN A 81 -4.56 4.70 18.67
N SER A 82 -3.89 5.54 17.87
CA SER A 82 -3.95 7.01 18.01
C SER A 82 -5.16 7.65 17.32
N TYR A 83 -5.56 7.13 16.16
CA TYR A 83 -6.54 7.75 15.26
C TYR A 83 -7.76 6.86 14.95
N GLY A 84 -7.79 5.64 15.47
CA GLY A 84 -8.81 4.65 15.16
C GLY A 84 -8.59 3.97 13.79
N ARG A 85 -9.49 3.06 13.45
CA ARG A 85 -9.42 2.31 12.18
C ARG A 85 -10.01 3.13 11.04
N LEU A 86 -9.12 3.66 10.21
CA LEU A 86 -9.39 4.36 8.95
C LEU A 86 -8.88 3.51 7.78
N GLU A 87 -9.78 3.03 6.94
CA GLU A 87 -9.47 2.13 5.83
C GLU A 87 -9.36 2.87 4.49
N VAL A 88 -8.42 2.44 3.65
CA VAL A 88 -8.31 2.88 2.26
C VAL A 88 -8.09 1.68 1.34
N GLU A 89 -8.69 1.74 0.15
CA GLU A 89 -8.44 0.78 -0.91
C GLU A 89 -7.35 1.30 -1.84
N LEU A 90 -6.34 0.47 -2.11
CA LEU A 90 -5.26 0.74 -3.04
C LEU A 90 -5.44 -0.19 -4.24
N ASP A 91 -5.98 0.33 -5.34
CA ASP A 91 -6.03 -0.40 -6.60
C ASP A 91 -4.64 -0.46 -7.22
N MET A 92 -4.07 -1.66 -7.31
CA MET A 92 -2.77 -1.98 -7.89
C MET A 92 -2.91 -2.92 -9.08
N GLY A 93 -3.81 -2.61 -10.01
CA GLY A 93 -4.08 -3.49 -11.15
C GLY A 93 -2.87 -3.84 -12.04
N ALA A 94 -1.83 -3.00 -12.06
CA ALA A 94 -0.58 -3.29 -12.76
C ALA A 94 0.35 -4.27 -12.00
N VAL A 95 0.17 -4.41 -10.69
CA VAL A 95 1.00 -5.26 -9.83
C VAL A 95 0.54 -6.71 -9.93
N ARG A 96 1.49 -7.61 -10.20
CA ARG A 96 1.20 -9.04 -10.43
C ARG A 96 1.56 -9.93 -9.25
N THR A 97 2.52 -9.51 -8.43
CA THR A 97 3.02 -10.33 -7.32
C THR A 97 2.57 -9.75 -5.99
N ALA A 98 2.31 -10.63 -5.03
CA ALA A 98 1.95 -10.20 -3.68
C ALA A 98 3.11 -9.53 -2.94
N ARG A 99 4.35 -9.90 -3.27
CA ARG A 99 5.55 -9.27 -2.71
C ARG A 99 5.59 -7.79 -3.07
N ASP A 100 5.45 -7.48 -4.35
CA ASP A 100 5.47 -6.09 -4.83
C ASP A 100 4.27 -5.33 -4.25
N ALA A 101 3.09 -5.96 -4.21
CA ALA A 101 1.89 -5.36 -3.64
C ALA A 101 2.08 -5.02 -2.15
N LEU A 102 2.71 -5.91 -1.38
CA LEU A 102 3.02 -5.69 0.02
C LEU A 102 4.03 -4.54 0.20
N GLU A 103 5.14 -4.54 -0.54
CA GLU A 103 6.16 -3.48 -0.46
C GLU A 103 5.58 -2.10 -0.81
N ILE A 104 4.73 -2.03 -1.85
CA ILE A 104 4.04 -0.79 -2.25
C ILE A 104 3.00 -0.37 -1.21
N ALA A 105 2.18 -1.31 -0.71
CA ALA A 105 1.16 -1.03 0.30
C ALA A 105 1.80 -0.51 1.59
N GLN A 106 2.89 -1.13 2.05
CA GLN A 106 3.64 -0.70 3.23
C GLN A 106 4.20 0.70 3.05
N ALA A 107 4.88 0.95 1.92
CA ALA A 107 5.45 2.27 1.64
C ALA A 107 4.37 3.35 1.54
N ARG A 108 3.22 3.03 0.94
CA ARG A 108 2.09 3.96 0.81
C ARG A 108 1.45 4.23 2.17
N LEU A 109 1.14 3.18 2.94
CA LEU A 109 0.52 3.32 4.25
C LEU A 109 1.45 4.07 5.21
N ALA A 110 2.76 3.82 5.20
CA ALA A 110 3.72 4.57 6.02
C ALA A 110 3.72 6.09 5.74
N MET A 111 3.33 6.52 4.54
CA MET A 111 3.14 7.94 4.24
C MET A 111 1.82 8.48 4.77
N ILE A 112 0.71 7.78 4.51
CA ILE A 112 -0.64 8.27 4.77
C ILE A 112 -1.19 7.91 6.17
N ALA A 113 -0.49 7.08 6.94
CA ALA A 113 -0.84 6.72 8.32
C ALA A 113 -0.40 7.74 9.37
N ARG A 114 0.02 8.91 8.92
CA ARG A 114 0.34 10.05 9.78
C ARG A 114 -0.28 11.32 9.21
N PRO A 115 -0.69 12.26 10.07
CA PRO A 115 -1.12 13.58 9.63
C PRO A 115 -0.04 14.23 8.75
N GLY A 116 -0.47 15.07 7.82
CA GLY A 116 0.43 15.75 6.90
C GLY A 116 0.01 17.18 6.62
N TRP A 117 0.97 17.96 6.18
CA TRP A 117 0.81 19.33 5.76
C TRP A 117 0.94 19.41 4.24
N THR A 118 0.01 20.11 3.60
CA THR A 118 0.18 20.63 2.25
C THR A 118 0.82 22.00 2.34
N LEU A 119 2.05 22.11 1.84
CA LEU A 119 2.79 23.35 1.75
C LEU A 119 2.58 23.98 0.37
N ARG A 120 2.38 25.29 0.35
CA ARG A 120 2.38 26.10 -0.87
C ARG A 120 3.41 27.19 -0.68
N ALA A 121 4.39 27.27 -1.58
CA ALA A 121 5.46 28.25 -1.47
C ALA A 121 5.78 28.91 -2.82
N THR A 122 6.10 30.20 -2.77
CA THR A 122 6.69 30.98 -3.87
C THR A 122 8.12 31.30 -3.46
N LEU A 123 9.08 30.89 -4.29
CA LEU A 123 10.51 31.06 -4.08
C LEU A 123 11.18 31.66 -5.31
N ASP A 124 12.43 32.07 -5.16
CA ASP A 124 13.25 32.51 -6.28
C ASP A 124 13.55 31.36 -7.24
N ALA A 125 13.44 31.61 -8.55
CA ALA A 125 13.57 30.58 -9.56
C ALA A 125 15.00 30.08 -9.77
N TYR A 126 16.03 30.60 -9.11
CA TYR A 126 17.38 30.05 -9.26
C TYR A 126 17.50 28.62 -8.69
N LEU A 127 16.60 28.23 -7.78
CA LEU A 127 16.56 26.88 -7.23
C LEU A 127 16.07 25.88 -8.28
N ALA A 128 16.88 24.85 -8.53
CA ALA A 128 16.57 23.74 -9.43
C ALA A 128 15.80 22.64 -8.69
N ILE A 129 14.58 22.97 -8.24
CA ILE A 129 13.67 22.04 -7.57
C ILE A 129 12.66 21.52 -8.60
N ALA A 130 12.48 20.21 -8.65
CA ALA A 130 11.53 19.52 -9.52
C ALA A 130 10.53 18.67 -8.71
N PRO A 131 9.38 18.29 -9.30
CA PRO A 131 8.47 17.34 -8.67
C PRO A 131 9.17 16.00 -8.40
N GLY A 132 8.92 15.44 -7.22
CA GLY A 132 9.59 14.26 -6.69
C GLY A 132 10.85 14.55 -5.87
N ASP A 133 11.37 15.78 -5.88
CA ASP A 133 12.48 16.17 -5.02
C ASP A 133 12.01 16.35 -3.57
N THR A 134 12.94 16.21 -2.63
CA THR A 134 12.70 16.55 -1.23
C THR A 134 13.33 17.89 -0.91
N VAL A 135 12.63 18.71 -0.13
CA VAL A 135 13.14 19.98 0.42
C VAL A 135 13.09 19.93 1.94
N ALA A 136 14.07 20.53 2.60
CA ALA A 136 14.01 20.81 4.02
C ALA A 136 13.24 22.12 4.22
N VAL A 137 12.42 22.20 5.26
CA VAL A 137 11.64 23.38 5.61
C VAL A 137 12.17 23.89 6.94
N ASP A 138 12.76 25.08 6.90
CA ASP A 138 13.26 25.81 8.05
C ASP A 138 12.76 27.25 7.96
N HIS A 139 11.46 27.42 8.22
CA HIS A 139 10.78 28.70 8.07
C HIS A 139 9.83 28.95 9.24
N PRO A 140 9.91 30.11 9.93
CA PRO A 140 9.23 30.34 11.21
C PRO A 140 7.70 30.41 11.12
N ARG A 141 7.13 30.55 9.92
CA ARG A 141 5.66 30.63 9.70
C ARG A 141 4.98 29.29 9.43
N VAL A 142 5.74 28.21 9.25
CA VAL A 142 5.20 26.87 8.96
C VAL A 142 5.96 25.83 9.77
N PRO A 143 5.42 24.61 9.94
CA PRO A 143 6.15 23.55 10.64
C PRO A 143 7.47 23.23 9.93
N ALA A 144 8.50 22.90 10.70
CA ALA A 144 9.79 22.46 10.19
C ALA A 144 9.75 20.96 9.85
N GLY A 145 10.53 20.53 8.87
CA GLY A 145 10.61 19.14 8.47
C GLY A 145 11.11 18.92 7.05
N SER A 146 10.94 17.70 6.54
CA SER A 146 11.24 17.36 5.15
C SER A 146 9.95 17.21 4.36
N ALA A 147 9.84 17.92 3.23
CA ALA A 147 8.66 17.93 2.38
C ALA A 147 8.98 17.36 0.99
N LEU A 148 8.10 16.51 0.47
CA LEU A 148 8.16 16.00 -0.88
C LEU A 148 7.46 16.97 -1.83
N VAL A 149 8.17 17.45 -2.85
CA VAL A 149 7.62 18.33 -3.87
C VAL A 149 6.70 17.53 -4.79
N LEU A 150 5.44 17.94 -4.89
CA LEU A 150 4.43 17.28 -5.72
C LEU A 150 4.25 17.97 -7.07
N SER A 151 4.41 19.29 -7.11
CA SER A 151 4.32 20.07 -8.35
C SER A 151 5.12 21.35 -8.25
N THR A 152 5.54 21.85 -9.41
CA THR A 152 6.26 23.12 -9.55
C THR A 152 5.73 23.89 -10.75
N ALA A 153 5.67 25.22 -10.66
CA ALA A 153 5.36 26.12 -11.77
C ALA A 153 6.35 27.27 -11.79
N ARG A 154 7.01 27.49 -12.93
CA ARG A 154 8.05 28.53 -13.07
C ARG A 154 7.51 29.71 -13.85
N ASP A 155 7.58 30.89 -13.25
CA ASP A 155 7.32 32.16 -13.94
C ASP A 155 8.67 32.78 -14.34
N ARG A 156 8.98 32.72 -15.65
CA ARG A 156 10.22 33.30 -16.19
C ARG A 156 10.20 34.82 -16.26
N GLY A 157 9.01 35.44 -16.33
CA GLY A 157 8.87 36.90 -16.36
C GLY A 157 9.11 37.52 -14.99
N ARG A 158 8.71 36.81 -13.91
CA ARG A 158 8.94 37.24 -12.53
C ARG A 158 10.18 36.65 -11.88
N GLY A 159 10.79 35.63 -12.48
CA GLY A 159 11.93 34.94 -11.90
C GLY A 159 11.56 34.15 -10.65
N THR A 160 10.31 33.66 -10.56
CA THR A 160 9.81 32.90 -9.40
C THR A 160 9.50 31.44 -9.74
N LEU A 161 9.49 30.61 -8.71
CA LEU A 161 9.10 29.21 -8.73
C LEU A 161 8.03 29.00 -7.66
N ASP A 162 6.83 28.64 -8.09
CA ASP A 162 5.78 28.16 -7.19
C ASP A 162 5.91 26.65 -7.03
N LEU A 163 5.77 26.17 -5.80
CA LEU A 163 5.72 24.74 -5.52
C LEU A 163 4.57 24.37 -4.59
N VAL A 164 4.11 23.14 -4.76
CA VAL A 164 3.24 22.44 -3.80
C VAL A 164 4.03 21.24 -3.28
N ALA A 165 4.13 21.10 -1.97
CA ALA A 165 4.81 19.98 -1.34
C ALA A 165 3.96 19.35 -0.24
N TRP A 166 4.12 18.04 -0.04
CA TRP A 166 3.53 17.32 1.08
C TRP A 166 4.59 17.05 2.14
N MET A 167 4.30 17.41 3.38
CA MET A 167 5.20 17.24 4.51
C MET A 167 4.51 16.41 5.62
N PRO A 168 5.03 15.23 5.95
CA PRO A 168 4.49 14.44 7.04
C PRO A 168 4.75 15.06 8.41
N ALA A 169 3.81 14.89 9.34
CA ALA A 169 4.01 15.17 10.75
C ALA A 169 4.47 13.90 11.50
N GLY A 170 5.53 14.02 12.31
CA GLY A 170 6.04 12.92 13.13
C GLY A 170 6.82 11.85 12.36
N SER A 171 7.23 10.80 13.07
CA SER A 171 7.95 9.65 12.49
C SER A 171 7.03 8.75 11.67
N ALA A 172 7.59 8.02 10.70
CA ALA A 172 6.83 6.99 10.00
C ALA A 172 6.46 5.86 10.96
N PRO A 173 5.20 5.40 11.00
CA PRO A 173 4.79 4.31 11.87
C PRO A 173 5.31 2.97 11.38
N ARG A 174 5.35 1.98 12.28
CA ARG A 174 5.55 0.57 11.90
C ARG A 174 4.32 0.10 11.11
N ILE A 175 4.56 -0.58 10.00
CA ILE A 175 3.50 -1.20 9.20
C ILE A 175 3.60 -2.72 9.30
N GLU A 176 2.46 -3.37 9.48
CA GLU A 176 2.32 -4.81 9.62
C GLU A 176 1.31 -5.36 8.61
N MET A 177 1.57 -6.54 8.07
CA MET A 177 0.59 -7.26 7.25
C MET A 177 -0.41 -7.95 8.18
N THR A 178 -1.70 -7.72 7.96
CA THR A 178 -2.77 -8.29 8.79
C THR A 178 -3.54 -9.39 8.07
N GLN A 179 -3.60 -9.37 6.74
CA GLN A 179 -4.35 -10.36 5.98
C GLN A 179 -3.86 -10.42 4.53
N ARG A 180 -3.97 -11.59 3.89
CA ARG A 180 -3.85 -11.75 2.43
C ARG A 180 -5.04 -12.56 1.93
N ALA A 181 -5.86 -11.96 1.08
CA ALA A 181 -7.02 -12.60 0.46
C ALA A 181 -6.70 -12.93 -1.01
N GLN A 182 -7.12 -14.10 -1.48
CA GLN A 182 -7.19 -14.40 -2.91
C GLN A 182 -8.68 -14.39 -3.29
N ALA A 183 -9.04 -13.63 -4.31
CA ALA A 183 -10.37 -13.74 -4.91
C ALA A 183 -10.44 -15.10 -5.60
N VAL A 184 -11.17 -16.01 -4.99
CA VAL A 184 -11.59 -17.25 -5.63
C VAL A 184 -12.60 -16.86 -6.70
N ASP A 185 -12.17 -16.89 -7.96
CA ASP A 185 -13.11 -16.90 -9.07
C ASP A 185 -14.02 -18.11 -8.88
N ALA A 186 -15.29 -17.86 -8.59
CA ALA A 186 -16.33 -18.87 -8.68
C ALA A 186 -16.27 -19.46 -10.10
N ALA A 187 -15.98 -20.76 -10.19
CA ALA A 187 -15.85 -21.56 -11.41
C ALA A 187 -14.45 -21.69 -12.06
N ARG A 188 -13.42 -22.01 -11.27
CA ARG A 188 -12.35 -22.93 -11.71
C ARG A 188 -11.88 -23.81 -10.53
N PRO A 189 -11.65 -25.12 -10.73
CA PRO A 189 -10.97 -25.92 -9.71
C PRO A 189 -9.56 -25.33 -9.55
N ASP A 190 -9.29 -24.75 -8.39
CA ASP A 190 -8.00 -24.19 -8.03
C ASP A 190 -6.99 -25.35 -7.90
N ASP A 191 -5.77 -25.22 -8.43
CA ASP A 191 -4.73 -26.25 -8.30
C ASP A 191 -4.33 -26.51 -6.83
N ASN A 192 -4.80 -25.64 -5.91
CA ASN A 192 -4.60 -25.73 -4.47
C ASN A 192 -5.75 -26.44 -3.73
N VAL A 193 -6.87 -26.73 -4.41
CA VAL A 193 -8.04 -27.40 -3.83
C VAL A 193 -8.46 -28.57 -4.72
N THR A 194 -8.21 -29.80 -4.25
CA THR A 194 -8.73 -30.99 -4.95
C THR A 194 -9.89 -31.58 -4.18
N PHE A 195 -11.04 -31.70 -4.82
CA PHE A 195 -12.22 -32.34 -4.26
C PHE A 195 -12.48 -33.68 -4.93
N ARG A 196 -12.43 -34.77 -4.16
CA ARG A 196 -12.71 -36.11 -4.67
C ARG A 196 -13.43 -36.92 -3.60
N ASP A 197 -14.53 -37.56 -3.98
CA ASP A 197 -15.29 -38.49 -3.14
C ASP A 197 -15.69 -37.92 -1.76
N GLY A 198 -16.07 -36.63 -1.71
CA GLY A 198 -16.48 -35.95 -0.47
C GLY A 198 -15.32 -35.43 0.40
N VAL A 199 -14.09 -35.50 -0.11
CA VAL A 199 -12.88 -35.03 0.58
C VAL A 199 -12.28 -33.85 -0.19
N ALA A 200 -12.17 -32.72 0.49
CA ALA A 200 -11.46 -31.54 0.00
C ALA A 200 -10.02 -31.57 0.54
N THR A 201 -9.04 -31.51 -0.35
CA THR A 201 -7.62 -31.36 -0.02
C THR A 201 -7.19 -29.93 -0.32
N PHE A 202 -6.74 -29.20 0.69
CA PHE A 202 -6.26 -27.83 0.61
C PHE A 202 -4.74 -27.80 0.72
N THR A 203 -4.08 -26.93 -0.05
CA THR A 203 -2.63 -26.69 0.07
C THR A 203 -2.39 -25.30 0.69
N ILE A 204 -1.70 -25.29 1.83
CA ILE A 204 -1.41 -24.10 2.64
C ILE A 204 0.08 -23.76 2.51
N SER A 205 0.37 -22.49 2.19
CA SER A 205 1.72 -21.99 1.97
C SER A 205 1.94 -20.63 2.63
N ASP A 206 3.22 -20.30 2.84
CA ASP A 206 3.69 -19.05 3.40
C ASP A 206 3.66 -17.91 2.36
N PRO A 207 3.94 -16.65 2.75
CA PRO A 207 3.95 -15.53 1.81
C PRO A 207 4.95 -15.65 0.65
N ALA A 208 6.01 -16.46 0.80
CA ALA A 208 7.02 -16.74 -0.21
C ALA A 208 6.66 -17.94 -1.12
N GLY A 209 5.53 -18.60 -0.86
CA GLY A 209 5.07 -19.77 -1.60
C GLY A 209 5.64 -21.09 -1.11
N ASN A 210 6.33 -21.11 0.04
CA ASN A 210 6.80 -22.35 0.64
C ASN A 210 5.64 -23.04 1.38
N PRO A 211 5.50 -24.36 1.29
CA PRO A 211 4.46 -25.08 2.01
C PRO A 211 4.60 -24.90 3.53
N LEU A 212 3.50 -24.60 4.22
CA LEU A 212 3.45 -24.50 5.68
C LEU A 212 3.14 -25.87 6.24
N ALA A 213 4.16 -26.62 6.66
CA ALA A 213 4.01 -27.93 7.30
C ALA A 213 3.74 -27.80 8.80
N GLY A 214 2.71 -28.48 9.32
CA GLY A 214 2.31 -28.41 10.73
C GLY A 214 1.47 -27.17 11.09
N ALA A 215 0.84 -26.53 10.11
CA ALA A 215 -0.13 -25.46 10.36
C ALA A 215 -1.45 -26.09 10.83
N ALA A 216 -2.00 -25.59 11.94
CA ALA A 216 -3.34 -25.94 12.39
C ALA A 216 -4.36 -25.17 11.56
N VAL A 217 -5.15 -25.88 10.76
CA VAL A 217 -6.18 -25.34 9.88
C VAL A 217 -7.54 -25.74 10.44
N THR A 218 -8.46 -24.80 10.59
CA THR A 218 -9.83 -25.04 11.06
C THR A 218 -10.83 -24.77 9.95
N LEU A 219 -11.62 -25.75 9.55
CA LEU A 219 -12.70 -25.61 8.57
C LEU A 219 -14.00 -25.17 9.27
N ASP A 220 -14.58 -24.07 8.82
CA ASP A 220 -15.87 -23.49 9.26
C ASP A 220 -16.00 -23.35 10.79
N GLY A 221 -14.88 -23.16 11.48
CA GLY A 221 -14.83 -23.09 12.94
C GLY A 221 -15.19 -24.39 13.66
N GLN A 222 -15.26 -25.52 12.94
CA GLN A 222 -15.67 -26.82 13.50
C GLN A 222 -14.49 -27.77 13.67
N GLU A 223 -13.83 -28.14 12.58
CA GLU A 223 -12.81 -29.20 12.57
C GLU A 223 -11.42 -28.61 12.37
N THR A 224 -10.49 -28.89 13.27
CA THR A 224 -9.08 -28.49 13.16
C THR A 224 -8.18 -29.67 12.77
N ARG A 225 -7.33 -29.49 11.76
CA ARG A 225 -6.33 -30.47 11.31
C ARG A 225 -5.00 -29.81 10.98
N GLU A 226 -3.93 -30.59 11.06
CA GLU A 226 -2.59 -30.12 10.72
C GLU A 226 -2.24 -30.41 9.26
N THR A 227 -1.49 -29.51 8.65
CA THR A 227 -0.94 -29.68 7.29
C THR A 227 0.28 -30.61 7.27
N ASP A 228 0.44 -31.38 6.20
CA ASP A 228 1.58 -32.27 5.98
C ASP A 228 2.86 -31.53 5.53
N ALA A 229 3.94 -32.27 5.24
CA ALA A 229 5.22 -31.72 4.78
C ALA A 229 5.15 -30.93 3.46
N LEU A 230 4.08 -31.11 2.67
CA LEU A 230 3.79 -30.37 1.45
C LEU A 230 2.74 -29.27 1.68
N GLY A 231 2.42 -28.97 2.94
CA GLY A 231 1.42 -27.98 3.30
C GLY A 231 -0.02 -28.42 3.08
N ARG A 232 -0.28 -29.72 2.85
CA ARG A 232 -1.61 -30.21 2.49
C ARG A 232 -2.41 -30.64 3.71
N VAL A 233 -3.70 -30.31 3.71
CA VAL A 233 -4.66 -30.74 4.74
C VAL A 233 -5.94 -31.22 4.07
N GLN A 234 -6.59 -32.23 4.65
CA GLN A 234 -7.79 -32.83 4.07
C GLN A 234 -8.96 -32.73 5.04
N PHE A 235 -10.12 -32.30 4.55
CA PHE A 235 -11.38 -32.28 5.29
C PHE A 235 -12.47 -33.01 4.52
N ARG A 236 -13.45 -33.54 5.26
CA ARG A 236 -14.74 -33.89 4.64
C ARG A 236 -15.58 -32.62 4.60
N ALA A 237 -15.98 -32.23 3.40
CA ALA A 237 -16.75 -31.02 3.17
C ALA A 237 -17.80 -31.27 2.09
N GLU A 238 -18.90 -30.53 2.15
CA GLU A 238 -19.84 -30.47 1.04
C GLU A 238 -19.28 -29.56 -0.07
N ARG A 239 -19.91 -29.55 -1.24
CA ARG A 239 -19.57 -28.56 -2.25
C ARG A 239 -20.14 -27.21 -1.84
N GLY A 240 -19.35 -26.16 -1.97
CA GLY A 240 -19.77 -24.83 -1.53
C GLY A 240 -18.63 -23.97 -1.02
N ALA A 241 -18.98 -22.79 -0.54
CA ALA A 241 -18.04 -21.86 0.08
C ALA A 241 -17.78 -22.27 1.54
N HIS A 242 -16.51 -22.28 1.91
CA HIS A 242 -16.00 -22.64 3.22
C HIS A 242 -14.96 -21.62 3.70
N SER A 243 -14.82 -21.49 5.01
CA SER A 243 -13.80 -20.66 5.65
C SER A 243 -12.75 -21.54 6.32
N LEU A 244 -11.46 -21.24 6.09
CA LEU A 244 -10.33 -21.91 6.71
C LEU A 244 -9.57 -20.93 7.61
N SER A 245 -9.56 -21.17 8.92
CA SER A 245 -8.71 -20.44 9.86
C SER A 245 -7.39 -21.15 10.07
N VAL A 246 -6.28 -20.53 9.69
CA VAL A 246 -4.93 -21.10 9.75
C VAL A 246 -4.14 -20.49 10.89
N TYR A 247 -3.53 -21.35 11.70
CA TYR A 247 -2.65 -21.00 12.81
C TYR A 247 -1.33 -21.77 12.72
N MET A 248 -0.21 -21.09 12.89
CA MET A 248 1.10 -21.71 13.07
C MET A 248 1.95 -20.87 14.03
N ALA A 249 2.62 -21.52 14.97
CA ALA A 249 3.54 -20.83 15.86
C ALA A 249 4.65 -20.10 15.06
N GLY A 250 4.82 -18.81 15.31
CA GLY A 250 5.74 -17.95 14.56
C GLY A 250 5.13 -17.25 13.34
N TYR A 251 3.86 -17.52 13.03
CA TYR A 251 3.08 -16.82 12.01
C TYR A 251 1.85 -16.15 12.64
N SER A 252 1.43 -15.02 12.09
CA SER A 252 0.13 -14.43 12.44
C SER A 252 -1.00 -15.33 11.93
N PRO A 253 -2.05 -15.60 12.73
CA PRO A 253 -3.21 -16.35 12.26
C PRO A 253 -3.88 -15.64 11.07
N PHE A 254 -4.42 -16.40 10.12
CA PHE A 254 -5.12 -15.84 8.96
C PHE A 254 -6.26 -16.74 8.49
N ASP A 255 -7.28 -16.13 7.87
CA ASP A 255 -8.43 -16.84 7.32
C ASP A 255 -8.40 -16.86 5.78
N LEU A 256 -8.86 -17.96 5.17
CA LEU A 256 -9.03 -18.14 3.74
C LEU A 256 -10.48 -18.51 3.43
N GLU A 257 -11.10 -17.85 2.46
CA GLU A 257 -12.36 -18.34 1.88
C GLU A 257 -12.03 -19.21 0.66
N VAL A 258 -12.60 -20.42 0.63
CA VAL A 258 -12.36 -21.42 -0.42
C VAL A 258 -13.68 -21.99 -0.91
N VAL A 259 -13.75 -22.31 -2.21
CA VAL A 259 -14.94 -22.95 -2.80
C VAL A 259 -14.56 -24.34 -3.29
N VAL A 260 -15.32 -25.35 -2.87
CA VAL A 260 -15.11 -26.79 -3.14
C VAL A 260 -16.05 -27.32 -4.22
#